data_AF-A0A3G6S5E7-F1
#
_entry.id   AF-A0A3G6S5E7-F1
#
_cell.length_a   1.000
_cell.length_b   1.000
_cell.length_c   1.000
_cell.angle_alpha   90.00
_cell.angle_beta   90.00
_cell.angle_gamma   90.00
#
_symmetry.space_group_name_H-M   'P 1'
#
loop_
_entity.id
_entity.type
_entity.pdbx_description
1 polymer ?
#
loop_
_entity_poly.entity_id
_entity_poly.type
_entity_poly.pdbx_seq_one_letter_code
_entity_poly.pdbx_strand_id
1 'polypeptide(L)'
;MFSKYDSDNDIQNFPLQQYIGRIDINKVVELGDCHVHYSPDYLFQTPDEVLNILKDKSLLWMDRQNSLLGFTDQKRTLLVPLNKISRIEIQNVLKGRGPAEACLWVYLYEKSFVMLSISPEIYYFDQYVEEINKTTGFIVTFSPEFYNA
;
A
#
# COMPACT_ATOMS: atom_id res chain seq x y z
N MET A 1 3.13 16.13 -10.75
CA MET A 1 2.15 17.02 -10.08
C MET A 1 1.32 16.11 -9.20
N PHE A 2 1.65 16.00 -7.90
CA PHE A 2 0.80 15.26 -6.97
C PHE A 2 -0.48 16.06 -6.85
N SER A 3 -1.55 15.49 -7.39
CA SER A 3 -2.88 16.05 -7.30
C SER A 3 -3.21 16.33 -5.85
N LYS A 4 -3.93 17.42 -5.58
CA LYS A 4 -4.69 17.62 -4.33
C LYS A 4 -5.83 16.60 -4.27
N TYR A 5 -5.49 15.32 -4.38
CA TYR A 5 -6.42 14.23 -4.43
C TYR A 5 -6.74 13.85 -3.00
N ASP A 6 -7.78 14.51 -2.47
CA ASP A 6 -8.31 14.19 -1.17
C ASP A 6 -9.17 12.94 -1.28
N SER A 7 -8.55 11.77 -1.12
CA SER A 7 -9.21 10.47 -1.26
C SER A 7 -10.42 10.28 -0.34
N ASP A 8 -10.52 11.09 0.73
CA ASP A 8 -11.65 11.04 1.65
C ASP A 8 -12.93 11.63 1.01
N ASN A 9 -12.80 12.57 0.06
CA ASN A 9 -13.95 13.11 -0.69
C ASN A 9 -14.52 12.10 -1.71
N ASP A 10 -13.70 11.22 -2.26
CA ASP A 10 -14.16 10.21 -3.21
C ASP A 10 -14.83 9.01 -2.52
N ILE A 11 -14.40 8.66 -1.29
CA ILE A 11 -15.06 7.60 -0.49
C ILE A 11 -16.47 8.01 -0.05
N GLN A 12 -16.73 9.30 0.21
CA GLN A 12 -18.09 9.77 0.53
C GLN A 12 -19.06 9.55 -0.63
N ASN A 13 -18.58 9.52 -1.87
CA ASN A 13 -19.39 9.36 -3.07
C ASN A 13 -19.41 7.91 -3.59
N PHE A 14 -18.42 7.10 -3.24
CA PHE A 14 -18.32 5.69 -3.62
C PHE A 14 -18.01 4.82 -2.39
N PRO A 15 -19.03 4.15 -1.81
CA PRO A 15 -18.80 3.29 -0.65
C PRO A 15 -17.81 2.18 -1.00
N LEU A 16 -16.90 1.89 -0.07
CA LEU A 16 -15.93 0.82 -0.24
C LEU A 16 -16.64 -0.51 -0.45
N GLN A 17 -16.21 -1.26 -1.46
CA GLN A 17 -16.75 -2.58 -1.73
C GLN A 17 -16.31 -3.55 -0.63
N GLN A 18 -17.19 -4.51 -0.30
CA GLN A 18 -16.82 -5.63 0.55
C GLN A 18 -16.13 -6.71 -0.28
N TYR A 19 -15.02 -7.24 0.20
CA TYR A 19 -14.38 -8.38 -0.43
C TYR A 19 -15.20 -9.65 -0.16
N ILE A 20 -15.62 -10.33 -1.22
CA ILE A 20 -16.39 -11.59 -1.12
C ILE A 20 -15.41 -12.76 -1.27
N GLY A 21 -14.82 -13.16 -0.15
CA GLY A 21 -13.91 -14.29 -0.07
C GLY A 21 -13.36 -14.45 1.33
N ARG A 22 -12.96 -15.67 1.69
CA ARG A 22 -12.29 -15.92 2.96
C ARG A 22 -10.82 -15.57 2.82
N ILE A 23 -10.29 -14.77 3.75
CA ILE A 23 -8.89 -14.40 3.78
C ILE A 23 -8.10 -15.40 4.65
N ASP A 24 -7.01 -15.96 4.13
CA ASP A 24 -6.07 -16.80 4.88
C ASP A 24 -4.68 -16.14 4.93
N ILE A 25 -4.46 -15.33 5.97
CA ILE A 25 -3.22 -14.57 6.13
C ILE A 25 -2.10 -15.49 6.59
N ASN A 26 -1.08 -15.68 5.75
CA ASN A 26 0.06 -16.53 6.07
C ASN A 26 1.34 -15.78 6.43
N LYS A 27 1.49 -14.54 5.96
CA LYS A 27 2.66 -13.70 6.19
C LYS A 27 2.21 -12.25 6.32
N VAL A 28 2.86 -11.53 7.23
CA VAL A 28 2.54 -10.14 7.57
C VAL A 28 3.85 -9.38 7.79
N VAL A 29 3.87 -8.13 7.36
CA VAL A 29 4.82 -7.09 7.74
C VAL A 29 4.03 -6.01 8.45
N GLU A 30 4.34 -5.76 9.72
CA GLU A 30 3.77 -4.65 10.47
C GLU A 30 4.50 -3.35 10.10
N LEU A 31 3.78 -2.44 9.46
CA LEU A 31 4.25 -1.10 9.14
C LEU A 31 3.73 -0.14 10.21
N GLY A 32 4.31 1.05 10.34
CA GLY A 32 3.77 2.09 11.23
C GLY A 32 2.49 2.72 10.68
N ASP A 33 2.29 4.01 10.92
CA ASP A 33 1.09 4.73 10.51
C ASP A 33 1.20 5.23 9.06
N CYS A 34 1.01 4.30 8.10
CA CYS A 34 1.02 4.59 6.68
C CYS A 34 -0.40 4.83 6.16
N HIS A 35 -0.50 5.55 5.05
CA HIS A 35 -1.77 5.78 4.37
C HIS A 35 -1.88 4.88 3.14
N VAL A 36 -2.93 4.05 3.09
CA VAL A 36 -3.32 3.33 1.88
C VAL A 36 -3.91 4.31 0.90
N HIS A 37 -3.49 4.29 -0.36
CA HIS A 37 -4.02 5.19 -1.40
C HIS A 37 -5.28 4.64 -2.05
N TYR A 38 -6.08 5.52 -2.66
CA TYR A 38 -7.27 5.10 -3.38
C TYR A 38 -6.91 4.32 -4.66
N SER A 39 -7.63 3.22 -4.89
CA SER A 39 -7.61 2.51 -6.15
C SER A 39 -9.03 2.08 -6.51
N PRO A 40 -9.57 2.47 -7.68
CA PRO A 40 -10.95 2.18 -8.04
C PRO A 40 -11.22 0.67 -8.18
N ASP A 41 -10.19 -0.10 -8.57
CA ASP A 41 -10.32 -1.51 -8.90
C ASP A 41 -9.95 -2.44 -7.74
N TYR A 42 -9.25 -1.93 -6.72
CA TYR A 42 -8.59 -2.76 -5.70
C TYR A 42 -8.84 -2.31 -4.26
N LEU A 43 -9.60 -1.23 -4.03
CA LEU A 43 -9.86 -0.72 -2.69
C LEU A 43 -11.15 -1.29 -2.11
N PHE A 44 -11.01 -1.92 -0.95
CA PHE A 44 -12.08 -2.60 -0.23
C PHE A 44 -12.16 -2.11 1.21
N GLN A 45 -13.31 -2.37 1.83
CA GLN A 45 -13.42 -2.38 3.27
C GLN A 45 -12.44 -3.43 3.83
N THR A 46 -11.76 -3.09 4.93
CA THR A 46 -10.82 -4.01 5.58
C THR A 46 -11.55 -5.29 6.03
N PRO A 47 -11.11 -6.48 5.58
CA PRO A 47 -11.70 -7.76 6.01
C PRO A 47 -11.55 -8.00 7.52
N ASP A 48 -12.54 -8.66 8.13
CA ASP A 48 -12.57 -8.92 9.58
C ASP A 48 -11.35 -9.72 10.05
N GLU A 49 -10.85 -10.64 9.22
CA GLU A 49 -9.65 -11.42 9.51
C GLU A 49 -8.41 -10.54 9.71
N VAL A 50 -8.33 -9.42 8.98
CA VAL A 50 -7.23 -8.46 9.05
C VAL A 50 -7.39 -7.55 10.27
N LEU A 51 -8.62 -7.13 10.58
CA LEU A 51 -8.92 -6.24 11.72
C LEU A 51 -8.40 -6.81 13.05
N ASN A 52 -8.43 -8.14 13.21
CA ASN A 52 -7.91 -8.82 14.41
C ASN A 52 -6.39 -8.69 14.60
N ILE A 53 -5.65 -8.38 13.53
CA ILE A 53 -4.19 -8.25 13.53
C ILE A 53 -3.76 -6.78 13.58
N LEU A 54 -4.57 -5.90 12.98
CA LEU A 54 -4.21 -4.51 12.68
C LEU A 54 -3.66 -3.71 13.87
N LYS A 55 -4.23 -3.85 15.07
CA LYS A 55 -3.73 -3.25 16.33
C LYS A 55 -3.19 -1.82 16.17
N ASP A 56 -3.93 -0.98 15.44
CA ASP A 56 -3.64 0.44 15.14
C ASP A 56 -2.46 0.73 14.19
N LYS A 57 -1.85 -0.29 13.60
CA LYS A 57 -0.77 -0.18 12.62
C LYS A 57 -1.28 -0.27 11.19
N SER A 58 -0.40 -0.02 10.22
CA SER A 58 -0.63 -0.46 8.84
C SER A 58 0.00 -1.83 8.61
N LEU A 59 -0.58 -2.63 7.72
CA LEU A 59 -0.09 -3.97 7.42
C LEU A 59 0.16 -4.13 5.93
N LEU A 60 1.23 -4.84 5.59
CA LEU A 60 1.39 -5.52 4.31
C LEU A 60 1.28 -7.02 4.59
N TRP A 61 0.40 -7.72 3.89
CA TRP A 61 0.16 -9.12 4.17
C TRP A 61 -0.16 -9.93 2.91
N MET A 62 0.06 -11.24 3.00
CA MET A 62 -0.16 -12.17 1.90
C MET A 62 -1.33 -13.08 2.22
N ASP A 63 -2.24 -13.22 1.26
CA ASP A 63 -3.31 -14.22 1.29
C ASP A 63 -2.84 -15.49 0.60
N ARG A 64 -2.71 -16.58 1.37
CA ARG A 64 -2.30 -17.87 0.84
C ARG A 64 -3.36 -18.49 -0.07
N GLN A 65 -4.63 -18.32 0.27
CA GLN A 65 -5.73 -19.02 -0.40
C GLN A 65 -6.04 -18.36 -1.74
N ASN A 66 -6.10 -17.02 -1.75
CA ASN A 66 -6.55 -16.27 -2.93
C ASN A 66 -5.41 -15.70 -3.77
N SER A 67 -4.14 -15.90 -3.36
CA SER A 67 -2.97 -15.32 -4.04
C SER A 67 -3.09 -13.80 -4.17
N LEU A 68 -3.36 -13.13 -3.05
CA LEU A 68 -3.50 -11.68 -2.95
C LEU A 68 -2.35 -11.08 -2.12
N LEU A 69 -1.94 -9.87 -2.51
CA LEU A 69 -1.17 -8.96 -1.67
C LEU A 69 -2.13 -7.91 -1.10
N GLY A 70 -2.20 -7.85 0.21
CA GLY A 70 -3.00 -6.91 0.97
C GLY A 70 -2.15 -5.76 1.52
N PHE A 71 -2.65 -4.54 1.38
CA PHE A 71 -2.15 -3.37 2.10
C PHE A 71 -3.30 -2.78 2.90
N THR A 72 -3.15 -2.69 4.21
CA THR A 72 -4.23 -2.26 5.10
C THR A 72 -3.76 -1.09 5.96
N ASP A 73 -4.57 -0.05 6.05
CA ASP A 73 -4.50 0.97 7.09
C ASP A 73 -5.73 0.87 8.00
N GLN A 74 -5.86 1.80 8.95
CA GLN A 74 -6.97 1.82 9.91
C GLN A 74 -8.36 1.96 9.26
N LYS A 75 -8.45 2.41 8.00
CA LYS A 75 -9.71 2.72 7.32
C LYS A 75 -10.06 1.71 6.23
N ARG A 76 -9.06 1.22 5.50
CA ARG A 76 -9.28 0.55 4.21
C ARG A 76 -8.18 -0.45 3.87
N THR A 77 -8.47 -1.31 2.90
CA THR A 77 -7.53 -2.32 2.41
C THR A 77 -7.46 -2.30 0.89
N LEU A 78 -6.25 -2.30 0.33
CA LEU A 78 -6.00 -2.65 -1.06
C LEU A 78 -5.76 -4.15 -1.17
N LEU A 79 -6.52 -4.83 -2.03
CA LEU A 79 -6.35 -6.26 -2.31
C LEU A 79 -5.95 -6.46 -3.77
N VAL A 80 -4.73 -6.93 -4.00
CA VAL A 80 -4.14 -6.98 -5.34
C VAL A 80 -3.77 -8.41 -5.68
N PRO A 81 -4.27 -8.98 -6.80
CA PRO A 81 -3.84 -10.29 -7.27
C PRO A 81 -2.33 -10.33 -7.56
N LEU A 82 -1.62 -11.29 -6.98
CA LEU A 82 -0.17 -11.42 -7.15
C LEU A 82 0.24 -11.58 -8.62
N ASN A 83 -0.58 -12.27 -9.42
CA ASN A 83 -0.34 -12.46 -10.85
C ASN A 83 -0.49 -11.17 -11.68
N LYS A 84 -1.05 -10.10 -11.11
CA LYS A 84 -1.13 -8.79 -11.75
C LYS A 84 0.06 -7.90 -11.42
N ILE A 85 0.83 -8.22 -10.38
CA ILE A 85 1.98 -7.43 -9.95
C ILE A 85 3.21 -7.75 -10.80
N SER A 86 3.84 -6.70 -11.31
CA SER A 86 5.10 -6.78 -12.07
C SER A 86 6.32 -6.49 -11.18
N ARG A 87 6.25 -5.47 -10.32
CA ARG A 87 7.33 -5.11 -9.38
C ARG A 87 6.86 -4.19 -8.26
N ILE A 88 7.69 -4.08 -7.24
CA ILE A 88 7.53 -3.17 -6.10
C ILE A 88 8.71 -2.19 -6.09
N GLU A 89 8.42 -0.91 -5.91
CA GLU A 89 9.43 0.15 -5.82
C GLU A 89 9.19 1.03 -4.60
N ILE A 90 10.29 1.46 -3.98
CA ILE A 90 10.29 2.56 -3.02
C ILE A 90 10.66 3.84 -3.77
N GLN A 91 9.88 4.89 -3.54
CA GLN A 91 10.17 6.23 -4.03
C GLN A 91 10.28 7.17 -2.84
N ASN A 92 11.47 7.73 -2.65
CA ASN A 92 11.71 8.77 -1.65
C ASN A 92 11.55 10.15 -2.30
N VAL A 93 10.65 10.94 -1.75
CA VAL A 93 10.31 12.30 -2.19
C VAL A 93 10.94 13.29 -1.24
N LEU A 94 11.94 14.01 -1.74
CA LEU A 94 12.62 15.02 -0.96
C LEU A 94 11.79 16.29 -0.88
N LYS A 95 11.95 17.00 0.25
CA LYS A 95 11.32 18.29 0.47
C LYS A 95 11.83 19.32 -0.53
N GLY A 96 10.94 19.80 -1.40
CA GLY A 96 11.07 21.03 -2.16
C GLY A 96 10.07 22.06 -1.64
N ARG A 97 8.92 22.24 -2.32
CA ARG A 97 7.85 23.15 -1.86
C ARG A 97 6.79 22.48 -0.99
N GLY A 98 6.56 21.18 -1.18
CA GLY A 98 5.63 20.37 -0.38
C GLY A 98 6.33 19.63 0.77
N PRO A 99 5.57 18.86 1.58
CA PRO A 99 6.16 18.00 2.59
C PRO A 99 6.99 16.89 1.95
N ALA A 100 8.02 16.41 2.63
CA ALA A 100 8.71 15.21 2.16
C ALA A 100 7.79 13.99 2.27
N GLU A 101 8.04 12.94 1.50
CA GLU A 101 7.18 11.75 1.50
C GLU A 101 7.99 10.51 1.17
N ALA A 102 7.65 9.37 1.77
CA ALA A 102 8.12 8.06 1.34
C ALA A 102 6.92 7.31 0.78
N CYS A 103 7.06 6.73 -0.42
CA CYS A 103 6.01 6.00 -1.10
C CYS A 103 6.43 4.57 -1.42
N LEU A 104 5.53 3.61 -1.21
CA LEU A 104 5.64 2.25 -1.71
C LEU A 104 4.71 2.08 -2.92
N TRP A 105 5.33 1.88 -4.08
CA TRP A 105 4.65 1.71 -5.35
C TRP A 105 4.56 0.23 -5.70
N VAL A 106 3.39 -0.16 -6.21
CA VAL A 106 3.20 -1.48 -6.81
C VAL A 106 2.75 -1.27 -8.24
N TYR A 107 3.54 -1.81 -9.15
CA TYR A 107 3.29 -1.72 -10.57
C TYR A 107 2.54 -2.95 -11.01
N LEU A 108 1.34 -2.78 -11.57
CA LEU A 108 0.66 -3.85 -12.27
C LEU A 108 1.12 -3.90 -13.74
N TYR A 109 0.93 -5.04 -14.39
CA TYR A 109 1.24 -5.18 -15.82
C TYR A 109 0.49 -4.19 -16.72
N GLU A 110 -0.72 -3.79 -16.33
CA GLU A 110 -1.59 -2.94 -17.16
C GLU A 110 -1.59 -1.47 -16.72
N LYS A 111 -1.34 -1.17 -15.43
CA LYS A 111 -1.34 0.17 -14.84
C LYS A 111 -0.46 0.23 -13.58
N SER A 112 0.02 1.41 -13.19
CA SER A 112 0.79 1.62 -11.95
C SER A 112 0.06 2.54 -10.98
N PHE A 113 0.16 2.29 -9.68
CA PHE A 113 -0.37 3.18 -8.64
C PHE A 113 0.43 3.12 -7.35
N VAL A 114 0.34 4.21 -6.58
CA VAL A 114 0.84 4.26 -5.19
C VAL A 114 -0.04 3.36 -4.35
N MET A 115 0.54 2.51 -3.52
CA MET A 115 -0.22 1.68 -2.57
C MET A 115 -0.19 2.28 -1.17
N LEU A 116 1.00 2.63 -0.68
CA LEU A 116 1.20 3.21 0.63
C LEU A 116 2.06 4.47 0.54
N SER A 117 1.77 5.46 1.38
CA SER A 117 2.74 6.51 1.66
C SER A 117 2.72 6.96 3.10
N ILE A 118 3.77 7.65 3.50
CA ILE A 118 3.89 8.32 4.79
C ILE A 118 4.53 9.69 4.55
N SER A 119 3.97 10.71 5.20
CA SER A 119 4.44 12.10 5.13
C SER A 119 4.35 12.70 6.54
N PRO A 120 5.34 13.49 7.00
CA PRO A 120 6.42 14.09 6.23
C PRO A 120 7.76 13.31 6.26
N GLU A 121 7.71 11.97 6.32
CA GLU A 121 8.90 11.13 6.48
C GLU A 121 9.60 10.81 5.14
N ILE A 122 10.92 10.58 5.18
CA ILE A 122 11.75 10.12 4.06
C ILE A 122 12.49 8.85 4.45
N TYR A 123 12.78 7.99 3.47
CA TYR A 123 13.48 6.71 3.67
C TYR A 123 12.75 5.74 4.60
N TYR A 124 11.47 6.01 4.90
CA TYR A 124 10.72 5.24 5.89
C TYR A 124 10.60 3.76 5.50
N PHE A 125 10.39 3.49 4.20
CA PHE A 125 10.21 2.13 3.71
C PHE A 125 11.52 1.36 3.53
N ASP A 126 12.67 2.05 3.52
CA ASP A 126 13.99 1.45 3.32
C ASP A 126 14.28 0.36 4.37
N GLN A 127 13.86 0.60 5.62
CA GLN A 127 14.04 -0.35 6.73
C GLN A 127 13.25 -1.66 6.55
N TYR A 128 12.21 -1.67 5.71
CA TYR A 128 11.34 -2.83 5.49
C TYR A 128 11.72 -3.64 4.24
N VAL A 129 12.72 -3.22 3.45
CA VAL A 129 13.06 -3.86 2.17
C VAL A 129 13.27 -5.36 2.29
N GLU A 130 14.10 -5.81 3.23
CA GLU A 130 14.40 -7.24 3.39
C GLU A 130 13.17 -8.03 3.79
N GLU A 131 12.34 -7.46 4.68
CA GLU A 131 11.14 -8.11 5.17
C GLU A 131 10.06 -8.21 4.09
N ILE A 132 9.86 -7.14 3.32
CA ILE A 132 8.95 -7.13 2.17
C ILE A 132 9.41 -8.14 1.11
N ASN A 133 10.71 -8.19 0.81
CA ASN A 133 11.27 -9.17 -0.12
C ASN A 133 10.99 -10.61 0.33
N LYS A 134 11.25 -10.91 1.61
CA LYS A 134 11.03 -12.24 2.19
C LYS A 134 9.54 -12.60 2.27
N THR A 135 8.69 -11.63 2.58
CA THR A 135 7.25 -11.84 2.73
C THR A 135 6.60 -12.09 1.37
N THR A 136 6.83 -11.19 0.43
CA THR A 136 6.13 -11.17 -0.86
C THR A 136 6.80 -12.02 -1.94
N GLY A 137 8.12 -12.21 -1.84
CA GLY A 137 8.93 -12.83 -2.90
C GLY A 137 9.26 -11.89 -4.07
N PHE A 138 8.73 -10.66 -4.10
CA PHE A 138 9.12 -9.65 -5.08
C PHE A 138 10.41 -8.97 -4.63
N ILE A 139 11.26 -8.64 -5.60
CA ILE A 139 12.42 -7.78 -5.35
C ILE A 139 11.91 -6.34 -5.27
N VAL A 140 12.07 -5.71 -4.11
CA VAL A 140 11.87 -4.28 -3.91
C VAL A 140 13.07 -3.53 -4.47
N THR A 141 12.79 -2.53 -5.30
CA THR A 141 13.80 -1.67 -5.93
C THR A 141 13.58 -0.22 -5.52
N PHE A 142 14.55 0.65 -5.83
CA PHE A 142 14.49 2.07 -5.51
C PHE A 142 14.39 2.90 -6.78
N SER A 143 13.39 3.76 -6.85
CA SER A 143 13.33 4.79 -7.87
C SER A 143 14.23 5.98 -7.48
N PRO A 144 14.78 6.73 -8.45
CA PRO A 144 15.61 7.89 -8.17
C PRO A 144 14.89 8.90 -7.28
N GLU A 145 15.59 9.48 -6.31
CA GLU A 145 15.04 10.55 -5.49
C GLU A 145 14.55 11.71 -6.35
N PHE A 146 13.40 12.29 -5.99
CA PHE A 146 12.89 13.49 -6.64
C PHE A 146 12.43 14.52 -5.61
N TYR A 147 12.60 15.81 -5.93
CA TYR A 147 12.12 16.91 -5.10
C TYR A 147 10.69 17.29 -5.50
N ASN A 148 9.79 17.43 -4.54
CA ASN A 148 8.45 17.92 -4.87
C ASN A 148 8.45 19.41 -5.23
N ALA A 149 7.71 19.74 -6.29
CA ALA A 149 7.66 21.09 -6.88
C ALA A 149 6.66 22.03 -6.21
#